data_AF-A0A967XNG3-F1
#
_entry.id   AF-A0A967XNG3-F1
#
_cell.length_a   1.000
_cell.length_b   1.000
_cell.length_c   1.000
_cell.angle_alpha   90.00
_cell.angle_beta   90.00
_cell.angle_gamma   90.00
#
_symmetry.space_group_name_H-M   'P 1'
#
loop_
_entity.id
_entity.type
_entity.pdbx_description
1 polymer ?
#
loop_
_entity_poly.entity_id
_entity_poly.type
_entity_poly.pdbx_seq_one_letter_code
_entity_poly.pdbx_strand_id
1 'polypeptide(L)' 'MLTGGAAGPGALLAENLIAIRCGRLIDGISDRPVENAVVVVRGNRIVAVGGPEVEPPT' A
#
# COMPACT_ATOMS: atom_id res chain seq x y z
N MET A 1 6.69 -26.24 25.01
CA MET A 1 5.66 -25.20 24.87
C MET A 1 5.92 -24.44 23.58
N LEU A 2 5.16 -24.73 22.52
CA LEU A 2 5.13 -23.91 21.31
C LEU A 2 3.77 -23.21 21.33
N THR A 3 3.75 -21.92 21.67
CA THR A 3 2.53 -21.11 21.56
C THR A 3 2.35 -20.77 20.07
N GLY A 4 1.56 -21.57 19.37
CA GLY A 4 1.11 -21.25 18.02
C GLY A 4 0.20 -20.03 18.06
N GLY A 5 0.74 -18.85 17.78
CA GLY A 5 -0.06 -17.66 17.56
C GLY A 5 -0.95 -17.89 16.34
N ALA A 6 -2.27 -17.84 16.53
CA ALA A 6 -3.22 -17.92 15.44
C ALA A 6 -2.91 -16.82 14.42
N ALA A 7 -2.53 -17.23 13.21
CA ALA A 7 -2.38 -16.36 12.07
C ALA A 7 -3.70 -15.61 11.85
N GLY A 8 -3.74 -14.33 12.23
CA GLY A 8 -4.91 -13.50 12.00
C GLY A 8 -5.23 -13.40 10.50
N PRO A 9 -6.42 -12.92 10.12
CA PRO A 9 -6.86 -12.88 8.72
C PRO A 9 -5.92 -12.12 7.76
N GLY A 10 -4.97 -11.34 8.28
CA GLY A 10 -3.91 -10.70 7.49
C GLY A 10 -2.78 -11.62 7.00
N ALA A 11 -2.61 -12.82 7.58
CA ALA A 11 -1.50 -13.71 7.21
C ALA A 11 -1.63 -14.33 5.81
N LEU A 12 -2.87 -14.51 5.32
CA LEU A 12 -3.11 -15.00 3.95
C LEU A 12 -2.91 -13.89 2.90
N LEU A 13 -2.89 -12.62 3.31
CA LEU A 13 -2.68 -11.49 2.40
C LEU A 13 -1.20 -11.11 2.27
N ALA A 14 -0.29 -11.80 2.98
CA ALA A 14 1.02 -11.29 3.37
C ALA A 14 1.95 -10.85 2.23
N GLU A 15 1.70 -11.25 0.98
CA GLU A 15 2.64 -11.00 -0.12
C GLU A 15 2.05 -10.38 -1.38
N ASN A 16 0.74 -10.14 -1.46
CA ASN A 16 0.20 -9.55 -2.69
C ASN A 16 0.61 -8.08 -2.79
N LEU A 17 1.34 -7.74 -3.85
CA LEU A 17 1.91 -6.41 -4.04
C LEU A 17 1.18 -5.71 -5.18
N ILE A 18 0.48 -4.63 -4.84
CA ILE A 18 -0.40 -3.90 -5.75
C ILE A 18 0.11 -2.47 -5.87
N ALA A 19 0.22 -1.97 -7.11
CA ALA A 19 0.44 -0.56 -7.38
C ALA A 19 -0.84 0.08 -7.93
N ILE A 20 -1.29 1.15 -7.29
CA ILE A 20 -2.44 1.94 -7.72
C ILE A 20 -1.92 3.24 -8.31
N ARG A 21 -2.13 3.43 -9.62
CA ARG A 21 -1.80 4.68 -10.31
C ARG A 21 -2.98 5.63 -10.21
N CYS A 22 -2.75 6.81 -9.66
CA CYS A 22 -3.77 7.82 -9.43
C CYS A 22 -3.51 9.01 -10.34
N GLY A 23 -4.54 9.46 -11.07
CA GLY A 23 -4.50 10.80 -11.66
C GLY A 23 -4.42 11.86 -10.56
N ARG A 24 -5.25 11.70 -9.53
CA ARG A 24 -5.31 12.56 -8.35
C ARG A 24 -5.54 11.75 -7.08
N LEU A 25 -4.73 11.96 -6.05
CA LEU A 25 -4.85 11.32 -4.73
C LEU A 25 -5.29 12.34 -3.67
N ILE A 26 -6.36 11.98 -2.94
CA ILE A 26 -6.79 12.68 -1.73
C ILE A 26 -6.37 11.81 -0.55
N ASP A 27 -5.37 12.25 0.21
CA ASP A 27 -4.72 11.45 1.25
C ASP A 27 -5.32 11.65 2.66
N GLY A 28 -6.17 12.66 2.82
CA GLY A 28 -6.75 13.04 4.12
C GLY A 28 -5.76 13.70 5.08
N ILE A 29 -4.55 14.07 4.62
CA ILE A 29 -3.51 14.74 5.39
C ILE A 29 -3.46 16.22 5.01
N SER A 30 -3.49 16.52 3.70
CA SER A 30 -3.36 17.87 3.15
C SER A 30 -4.69 18.41 2.63
N ASP A 31 -4.79 19.73 2.50
CA ASP A 31 -5.89 20.42 1.79
C ASP A 31 -5.69 20.44 0.26
N ARG A 32 -4.53 19.98 -0.22
CA ARG A 32 -4.19 19.90 -1.64
C ARG A 32 -4.07 18.45 -2.11
N PRO A 33 -4.70 18.10 -3.25
CA PRO A 33 -4.50 16.78 -3.86
C PRO A 33 -3.06 16.56 -4.32
N VAL A 34 -2.61 15.30 -4.29
CA VAL A 34 -1.36 14.87 -4.91
C VAL A 34 -1.66 14.39 -6.33
N GLU A 35 -1.08 15.07 -7.33
CA GLU A 35 -1.28 14.76 -8.75
C GLU A 35 -0.28 13.69 -9.23
N ASN A 36 -0.72 12.83 -10.16
CA ASN A 36 0.08 11.75 -10.77
C ASN A 36 0.75 10.81 -9.75
N ALA A 37 0.06 10.52 -8.65
CA ALA A 37 0.60 9.72 -7.56
C ALA A 37 0.58 8.21 -7.85
N VAL A 38 1.45 7.48 -7.17
CA VAL A 38 1.44 6.02 -7.09
C VAL A 38 1.37 5.59 -5.63
N VAL A 39 0.47 4.64 -5.34
CA VAL A 39 0.34 4.01 -4.02
C VAL A 39 0.71 2.54 -4.14
N VAL A 40 1.68 2.09 -3.35
CA VAL A 40 2.09 0.68 -3.28
C VAL A 40 1.51 0.06 -2.02
N VAL A 41 0.78 -1.04 -2.19
CA VAL A 41 0.13 -1.80 -1.12
C VAL A 41 0.71 -3.21 -1.08
N ARG A 42 1.16 -3.65 0.09
CA ARG A 42 1.53 -5.05 0.37
C ARG A 42 0.48 -5.65 1.28
N GLY A 43 -0.27 -6.62 0.76
CA GLY A 43 -1.37 -7.26 1.45
C GLY A 43 -2.43 -6.24 1.87
N ASN A 44 -2.45 -5.93 3.16
CA ASN A 44 -3.39 -4.98 3.77
C ASN A 44 -2.71 -3.67 4.26
N ARG A 45 -1.47 -3.40 3.84
CA ARG A 45 -0.71 -2.24 4.29
C ARG A 45 -0.19 -1.41 3.12
N ILE A 46 -0.35 -0.10 3.20
CA ILE A 46 0.34 0.85 2.32
C ILE A 46 1.82 0.86 2.71
N VAL A 47 2.71 0.58 1.76
CA VAL A 47 4.17 0.52 1.98
C VAL A 47 4.91 1.69 1.33
N ALA A 48 4.31 2.34 0.32
CA ALA A 48 4.83 3.57 -0.26
C ALA A 48 3.70 4.42 -0.86
N VAL A 49 3.88 5.73 -0.81
CA VAL A 49 3.07 6.73 -1.52
C VAL A 49 4.03 7.78 -2.04
N GLY A 50 3.90 8.17 -3.31
CA GLY A 50 4.73 9.22 -3.89
C GLY A 50 4.27 9.61 -5.28
N GLY A 51 5.07 10.42 -5.96
CA GLY A 51 4.81 10.83 -7.33
C GLY A 51 5.10 9.71 -8.35
N PRO A 52 5.18 10.05 -9.65
CA PRO A 52 5.42 9.09 -10.72
C PRO A 52 6.78 8.40 -10.63
N GLU A 53 7.72 8.91 -9.83
CA GLU A 53 9.01 8.31 -9.51
C GLU A 53 8.91 7.03 -8.65
N VAL A 54 7.77 6.78 -8.01
CA VAL A 54 7.55 5.51 -7.29
C VAL A 54 7.26 4.42 -8.30
N GLU A 55 8.24 3.55 -8.52
CA GLU A 55 8.12 2.45 -9.47
C GLU A 55 7.16 1.35 -8.97
N PRO A 56 6.32 0.81 -9.85
CA PRO A 56 5.56 -0.38 -9.53
C PRO A 56 6.50 -1.56 -9.30
N PRO A 57 6.10 -2.53 -8.46
CA PRO A 57 6.85 -3.76 -8.33
C PRO A 57 6.86 -4.54 -9.64
N THR A 58 8.01 -5.11 -9.97
CA THR A 58 8.23 -6.04 -11.10
C THR A 58 8.00 -7.49 -10.69
#